data_AF-A0A9E5WMG0-F1
#
_entry.id   AF-A0A9E5WMG0-F1
#
_cell.length_a   1.000
_cell.length_b   1.000
_cell.length_c   1.000
_cell.angle_alpha   90.00
_cell.angle_beta   90.00
_cell.angle_gamma   90.00
#
_symmetry.space_group_name_H-M   'P 1'
#
loop_
_entity.id
_entity.type
_entity.pdbx_description
1 polymer ?
#
loop_
_entity_poly.entity_id
_entity_poly.type
_entity_poly.pdbx_seq_one_letter_code
_entity_poly.pdbx_strand_id
1 'polypeptide(L)' 'MTEAVRKEIERLRAEIERHNRLYYVEARPEISDREYDRLMERLAELERKYPQYDSPDSP' A
#
# COMPACT_ATOMS: atom_id res chain seq x y z
N MET A 1 10.63 4.25 -17.07
CA MET A 1 10.30 3.01 -16.33
C MET A 1 10.02 3.27 -14.85
N THR A 2 10.83 4.10 -14.17
CA THR A 2 10.63 4.52 -12.76
C THR A 2 9.32 5.27 -12.48
N GLU A 3 8.84 6.09 -13.41
CA GLU A 3 7.53 6.78 -13.32
C GLU A 3 6.34 5.82 -13.13
N ALA A 4 6.33 4.68 -13.84
CA ALA A 4 5.24 3.71 -13.72
C ALA A 4 5.25 3.01 -12.35
N VAL A 5 6.44 2.68 -11.87
CA VAL A 5 6.65 2.10 -10.54
C VAL A 5 6.22 3.06 -9.45
N ARG A 6 6.62 4.34 -9.56
CA ARG A 6 6.20 5.37 -8.61
C ARG A 6 4.68 5.47 -8.54
N LYS A 7 4.00 5.50 -9.69
CA LYS A 7 2.52 5.52 -9.73
C LYS A 7 1.90 4.29 -9.10
N GLU A 8 2.51 3.12 -9.26
CA GLU A 8 2.02 1.88 -8.62
C GLU A 8 2.20 1.93 -7.10
N ILE A 9 3.34 2.41 -6.60
CA ILE A 9 3.60 2.63 -5.16
C ILE A 9 2.60 3.63 -4.57
N GLU A 10 2.40 4.79 -5.23
CA GLU A 10 1.44 5.81 -4.79
C GLU A 10 0.00 5.26 -4.78
N ARG A 11 -0.37 4.44 -5.78
CA ARG A 11 -1.67 3.77 -5.81
C ARG A 11 -1.83 2.78 -4.66
N LEU A 12 -0.83 1.93 -4.41
CA LEU A 12 -0.87 0.95 -3.33
C LEU A 12 -0.98 1.62 -1.96
N ARG A 13 -0.20 2.68 -1.71
CA ARG A 13 -0.30 3.47 -0.47
C ARG A 13 -1.71 4.05 -0.27
N ALA A 14 -2.29 4.64 -1.31
CA ALA A 14 -3.64 5.19 -1.24
C ALA A 14 -4.71 4.10 -0.99
N GLU A 15 -4.55 2.93 -1.60
CA GLU A 15 -5.45 1.78 -1.44
C GLU A 15 -5.36 1.21 -0.02
N ILE A 16 -4.15 1.01 0.50
CA ILE A 16 -3.89 0.56 1.87
C ILE A 16 -4.47 1.55 2.89
N GLU A 17 -4.21 2.84 2.73
CA GLU A 17 -4.71 3.86 3.66
C GLU A 17 -6.24 3.94 3.66
N ARG A 18 -6.87 3.79 2.48
CA ARG A 18 -8.33 3.68 2.38
C ARG A 18 -8.84 2.47 3.16
N HIS A 19 -8.19 1.31 3.03
CA HIS A 19 -8.58 0.11 3.78
C HIS A 19 -8.33 0.24 5.28
N ASN A 20 -7.26 0.91 5.70
CA ASN A 20 -7.02 1.24 7.11
C ASN A 20 -8.13 2.10 7.69
N ARG A 21 -8.54 3.17 6.99
CA ARG A 21 -9.67 3.99 7.40
C ARG A 21 -10.96 3.17 7.51
N LEU A 22 -11.25 2.36 6.50
CA LEU A 22 -12.45 1.51 6.49
C LEU A 22 -12.47 0.53 7.66
N TYR A 23 -11.31 -0.06 7.99
CA TYR A 23 -11.16 -1.00 9.09
C TYR A 23 -11.27 -0.32 10.46
N TYR A 24 -10.43 0.69 10.71
CA TYR A 24 -10.27 1.29 12.04
C TYR A 24 -11.27 2.40 12.36
N VAL A 25 -11.67 3.19 11.36
CA VAL A 25 -12.54 4.37 11.57
C VAL A 25 -13.99 4.03 11.28
N GLU A 26 -14.24 3.38 10.14
CA GLU A 26 -15.61 3.13 9.67
C GLU A 26 -16.18 1.79 10.16
N ALA A 27 -15.33 0.89 10.67
CA ALA A 27 -15.69 -0.49 11.03
C ALA A 27 -16.43 -1.23 9.89
N ARG A 28 -16.02 -0.95 8.65
CA ARG A 28 -16.59 -1.48 7.41
C ARG A 28 -15.48 -2.01 6.50
N PRO A 29 -14.75 -3.07 6.90
CA PRO A 29 -13.74 -3.66 6.05
C PRO A 29 -14.37 -4.15 4.74
N GLU A 30 -13.75 -3.77 3.61
CA GLU A 30 -14.18 -4.18 2.27
C GLU A 30 -13.37 -5.36 1.72
N ILE A 31 -12.20 -5.61 2.30
CA ILE A 31 -11.30 -6.69 1.90
C ILE A 31 -10.96 -7.55 3.12
N SER A 32 -10.62 -8.81 2.87
CA SER A 32 -10.11 -9.72 3.90
C SER A 32 -8.69 -9.35 4.33
N ASP A 33 -8.30 -9.77 5.53
CA ASP A 33 -6.93 -9.57 6.03
C ASP A 33 -5.88 -10.10 5.03
N ARG A 34 -6.14 -11.25 4.40
CA ARG A 34 -5.24 -11.82 3.38
C ARG A 34 -5.11 -10.96 2.12
N GLU A 35 -6.17 -10.24 1.74
CA GLU A 35 -6.11 -9.31 0.61
C GLU A 35 -5.34 -8.04 0.99
N TYR A 36 -5.51 -7.56 2.22
CA TYR A 36 -4.73 -6.46 2.76
C TYR A 36 -3.23 -6.82 2.83
N ASP A 37 -2.91 -8.00 3.36
CA ASP A 37 -1.53 -8.51 3.44
C ASP A 37 -0.87 -8.54 2.06
N ARG A 38 -1.60 -8.94 1.01
CA ARG A 38 -1.08 -8.94 -0.37
C ARG A 38 -0.78 -7.54 -0.89
N LEU A 39 -1.58 -6.54 -0.54
CA LEU A 39 -1.32 -5.14 -0.90
C LEU A 39 -0.03 -4.64 -0.22
N MET A 40 0.11 -4.94 1.08
CA MET A 40 1.30 -4.59 1.87
C MET A 40 2.56 -5.29 1.35
N GLU A 41 2.50 -6.60 1.09
CA GLU A 41 3.61 -7.37 0.52
C GLU A 41 4.06 -6.80 -0.83
N ARG A 42 3.10 -6.41 -1.67
CA ARG A 42 3.39 -5.82 -2.98
C ARG A 42 4.05 -4.44 -2.84
N LEU A 43 3.56 -3.60 -1.94
CA LEU A 43 4.17 -2.30 -1.64
C LEU A 43 5.62 -2.48 -1.17
N ALA A 44 5.84 -3.36 -0.19
CA ALA A 44 7.17 -3.66 0.34
C ALA A 44 8.11 -4.31 -0.70
N GLU A 45 7.59 -5.12 -1.62
CA GLU A 45 8.38 -5.65 -2.74
C GLU A 45 8.87 -4.52 -3.66
N LEU A 46 8.00 -3.57 -4.00
CA LEU A 46 8.35 -2.44 -4.86
C LEU A 46 9.32 -1.50 -4.17
N GLU A 47 9.11 -1.15 -2.90
CA GLU A 47 10.02 -0.28 -2.15
C GLU A 47 11.41 -0.89 -1.97
N ARG A 48 11.50 -2.21 -1.71
CA ARG A 48 12.79 -2.92 -1.68
C ARG A 48 13.51 -2.91 -3.02
N LYS A 49 12.77 -3.06 -4.12
CA LYS A 49 13.34 -3.01 -5.48
C LYS A 49 13.73 -1.60 -5.91
N TYR A 50 13.09 -0.58 -5.33
CA TYR A 50 13.28 0.82 -5.66
C TYR A 50 13.44 1.66 -4.38
N PRO A 51 14.61 1.58 -3.71
CA PRO A 51 14.83 2.24 -2.42
C PRO A 51 14.65 3.76 -2.43
N GLN A 52 14.69 4.41 -3.59
CA GLN A 52 14.39 5.83 -3.73
C GLN A 52 12.92 6.20 -3.44
N TYR A 53 12.02 5.21 -3.39
CA TYR A 53 10.61 5.38 -3.06
C TYR A 53 10.25 4.87 -1.67
N ASP A 54 11.20 4.23 -0.99
CA ASP A 54 11.05 3.85 0.42
C ASP A 54 10.87 5.12 1.27
N SER A 55 9.89 5.10 2.16
CA SER A 55 9.51 6.26 2.97
C SER A 55 9.28 5.82 4.40
N PRO A 56 9.80 6.53 5.41
CA PRO A 56 9.49 6.25 6.81
C PRO A 56 7.99 6.44 7.12
N ASP A 57 7.28 7.21 6.29
CA ASP A 57 5.84 7.45 6.38
C ASP A 57 5.02 6.47 5.51
N SER A 58 5.65 5.42 4.96
CA SER A 58 4.92 4.34 4.30
C SER A 58 4.16 3.53 5.37
N PRO A 59 2.88 3.18 5.14
CA PRO A 59 2.11 2.36 6.08
C PRO A 59 2.73 0.98 6.30
#